data_AF-A0A835BD51-F1
#
_entry.id   AF-A0A835BD51-F1
#
_cell.length_a   1.000
_cell.length_b   1.000
_cell.length_c   1.000
_cell.angle_alpha   90.00
_cell.angle_beta   90.00
_cell.angle_gamma   90.00
#
_symmetry.space_group_name_H-M   'P 1'
#
loop_
_entity.id
_entity.type
_entity.pdbx_description
1 polymer ?
#
loop_
_entity_poly.entity_id
_entity_poly.type
_entity_poly.pdbx_seq_one_letter_code
_entity_poly.pdbx_strand_id
1 'polypeptide(L)'
;MGLHGGVALRAAVLAAVLGLAAAGFISKDALREHERDTTTGRSLLQAKKDCPVSFEGANYTIITSRCKGPLYGPTLCCDALKDFACPYSTYINDVTTNCAATMFSYINLYGKYPPGLFANTCHDGDKGLDCPEDTPQVQPGDKASGAAVPAPAAAAALAAALAVSALIMYC
;
A
#
# COMPACT_ATOMS: atom_id res chain seq x y z
N MET A 1 -47.50 35.99 29.62
CA MET A 1 -47.73 35.01 28.54
C MET A 1 -46.58 35.10 27.56
N GLY A 2 -45.93 33.96 27.29
CA GLY A 2 -44.91 33.78 26.27
C GLY A 2 -43.47 33.93 26.77
N LEU A 3 -42.50 33.11 26.38
CA LEU A 3 -42.46 31.72 25.89
C LEU A 3 -40.96 31.35 25.96
N HIS A 4 -40.66 30.07 26.18
CA HIS A 4 -39.33 29.47 26.19
C HIS A 4 -38.38 29.90 25.05
N GLY A 5 -37.08 29.87 25.35
CA GLY A 5 -36.01 29.77 24.35
C GLY A 5 -34.66 29.87 25.07
N GLY A 6 -34.16 28.80 25.69
CA GLY A 6 -33.66 27.64 24.98
C GLY A 6 -32.14 27.80 24.85
N VAL A 7 -31.41 27.37 25.89
CA VAL A 7 -29.95 27.26 25.90
C VAL A 7 -29.56 26.24 24.84
N ALA A 8 -29.37 26.68 23.61
CA ALA A 8 -28.89 25.84 22.52
C ALA A 8 -27.37 25.77 22.59
N LEU A 9 -26.93 24.84 23.43
CA LEU A 9 -25.59 24.25 23.50
C LEU A 9 -25.05 24.02 22.09
N ARG A 10 -24.09 24.85 21.66
CA ARG A 10 -23.31 24.59 20.44
C ARG A 10 -22.35 23.45 20.73
N ALA A 11 -22.79 22.21 20.46
CA ALA A 11 -21.92 21.05 20.44
C ALA A 11 -20.90 21.22 19.30
N ALA A 12 -19.65 21.51 19.64
CA ALA A 12 -18.54 21.42 18.72
C ALA A 12 -18.27 19.93 18.46
N VAL A 13 -18.75 19.42 17.33
CA VAL A 13 -18.43 18.05 16.88
C VAL A 13 -17.02 18.09 16.28
N LEU A 14 -16.01 17.85 17.11
CA LEU A 14 -14.66 17.52 16.65
C LEU A 14 -14.68 16.07 16.13
N ALA A 15 -14.98 15.90 14.85
CA ALA A 15 -14.83 14.62 14.17
C ALA A 15 -13.34 14.32 13.98
N ALA A 16 -12.75 13.56 14.90
CA ALA A 16 -11.45 12.94 14.68
C ALA A 16 -11.64 11.82 13.65
N VAL A 17 -11.27 12.08 12.39
CA VAL A 17 -11.15 11.03 11.38
C VAL A 17 -9.91 10.22 11.72
N LEU A 18 -10.07 9.17 12.51
CA LEU A 18 -9.08 8.11 12.60
C LEU A 18 -9.12 7.36 11.26
N GLY A 19 -8.17 7.68 10.38
CA GLY A 19 -7.97 6.91 9.15
C GLY A 19 -7.59 5.49 9.52
N LEU A 20 -8.48 4.54 9.24
CA LEU A 20 -8.20 3.12 9.39
C LEU A 20 -7.21 2.74 8.28
N ALA A 21 -5.94 2.56 8.64
CA ALA A 21 -4.92 2.05 7.75
C ALA A 21 -5.28 0.59 7.43
N ALA A 22 -5.94 0.36 6.29
CA ALA A 22 -6.24 -1.00 5.85
C ALA A 22 -4.95 -1.61 5.30
N ALA A 23 -4.59 -2.81 5.77
CA ALA A 23 -3.53 -3.62 5.18
C ALA A 23 -3.70 -3.72 3.67
N GLY A 24 -2.72 -3.20 2.92
CA GLY A 24 -2.65 -3.38 1.47
C GLY A 24 -2.14 -4.77 1.12
N PHE A 25 -2.28 -5.15 -0.15
CA PHE A 25 -1.63 -6.34 -0.71
C PHE A 25 -1.34 -6.12 -2.19
N ILE A 26 -0.41 -6.88 -2.75
CA ILE A 26 -0.18 -6.98 -4.18
C ILE A 26 -0.85 -8.28 -4.66
N SER A 27 -1.83 -8.14 -5.55
CA SER A 27 -2.61 -9.28 -6.05
C SER A 27 -1.73 -10.26 -6.81
N LYS A 28 -2.06 -11.55 -6.75
CA LYS A 28 -1.47 -12.58 -7.63
C LYS A 28 -1.60 -12.19 -9.09
N ASP A 29 -2.72 -11.61 -9.51
CA ASP A 29 -2.88 -11.17 -10.90
C ASP A 29 -1.85 -10.10 -11.29
N ALA A 30 -1.60 -9.14 -10.40
CA ALA A 30 -0.61 -8.08 -10.59
C ALA A 30 0.81 -8.66 -10.72
N LEU A 31 1.18 -9.61 -9.85
CA LEU A 31 2.47 -10.30 -9.90
C LEU A 31 2.68 -11.07 -11.21
N ARG A 32 1.60 -11.63 -11.77
CA ARG A 32 1.63 -12.51 -12.94
C ARG A 32 1.48 -11.80 -14.28
N GLU A 33 1.29 -10.47 -14.31
CA GLU A 33 1.08 -9.73 -15.57
C GLU A 33 2.14 -10.05 -16.63
N HIS A 34 3.42 -10.15 -16.25
CA HIS A 34 4.52 -10.42 -17.19
C HIS A 34 4.78 -11.93 -17.45
N GLU A 35 4.17 -12.84 -16.68
CA GLU A 35 4.14 -14.27 -17.06
C GLU A 35 3.19 -14.49 -18.25
N ARG A 36 2.09 -13.72 -18.30
CA ARG A 36 1.02 -13.90 -19.29
C ARG A 36 1.48 -13.67 -20.73
N ASP A 37 2.55 -12.90 -20.93
CA ASP A 37 3.14 -12.66 -22.25
C ASP A 37 3.85 -13.89 -22.84
N THR A 38 4.30 -14.83 -22.00
CA THR A 38 5.06 -16.02 -22.45
C THR A 38 4.24 -17.30 -22.59
N THR A 39 3.08 -17.42 -21.95
CA THR A 39 2.33 -18.70 -21.89
C THR A 39 0.95 -18.65 -22.54
N THR A 40 0.39 -17.47 -22.80
CA THR A 40 -0.94 -17.34 -23.39
C THR A 40 -0.85 -16.65 -24.74
N GLY A 41 -0.74 -17.43 -25.83
CA GLY A 41 -0.78 -16.95 -27.23
C GLY A 41 -2.10 -16.30 -27.67
N ARG A 42 -2.88 -15.76 -26.72
CA ARG A 42 -4.19 -15.12 -26.90
C ARG A 42 -4.47 -14.00 -25.88
N SER A 43 -3.46 -13.32 -25.32
CA SER A 43 -3.71 -11.94 -24.87
C SER A 43 -3.91 -11.11 -26.13
N LEU A 44 -5.15 -11.09 -26.61
CA LEU A 44 -5.64 -10.05 -27.51
C LEU A 44 -5.11 -8.71 -27.01
N LEU A 45 -4.86 -7.81 -27.95
CA LEU A 45 -4.52 -6.40 -27.79
C LEU A 45 -5.61 -5.67 -26.97
N GLN A 46 -5.89 -6.12 -25.75
CA GLN A 46 -6.77 -5.48 -24.82
C GLN A 46 -6.02 -4.23 -24.43
N ALA A 47 -6.40 -3.13 -25.08
CA ALA A 47 -5.92 -1.80 -24.75
C ALA A 47 -6.37 -1.51 -23.31
N LYS A 48 -5.51 -1.88 -22.37
CA LYS A 48 -5.60 -1.46 -20.98
C LYS A 48 -5.47 0.06 -20.95
N LYS A 49 -6.15 0.69 -20.00
CA LYS A 49 -5.98 2.13 -19.79
C LYS A 49 -4.55 2.40 -19.33
N ASP A 50 -4.06 3.59 -19.67
CA ASP A 50 -2.77 4.05 -19.18
C ASP A 50 -2.78 4.19 -17.66
N CYS A 51 -1.64 3.84 -17.06
CA CYS A 51 -1.44 3.95 -15.64
C CYS A 51 -1.42 5.44 -15.22
N PRO A 52 -2.23 5.85 -14.22
CA PRO A 52 -2.27 7.23 -13.76
C PRO A 52 -1.03 7.64 -12.94
N VAL A 53 -0.14 6.69 -12.64
CA VAL A 53 1.16 6.93 -11.99
C VAL A 53 2.30 6.55 -12.93
N SER A 54 3.40 7.30 -12.87
CA SER A 54 4.57 7.06 -13.73
C SER A 54 5.64 6.28 -12.98
N PHE A 55 6.14 5.21 -13.62
CA PHE A 55 7.23 4.37 -13.11
C PHE A 55 8.60 4.72 -13.73
N GLU A 56 8.66 5.54 -14.79
CA GLU A 56 9.89 5.78 -15.57
C GLU A 56 11.05 6.38 -14.74
N GLY A 57 10.73 7.22 -13.76
CA GLY A 57 11.71 7.89 -12.88
C GLY A 57 11.80 7.32 -11.46
N ALA A 58 11.21 6.15 -11.20
CA ALA A 58 11.20 5.58 -9.85
C ALA A 58 12.60 5.11 -9.42
N ASN A 59 12.84 5.03 -8.11
CA ASN A 59 14.11 4.56 -7.57
C ASN A 59 14.15 3.02 -7.51
N TYR A 60 14.62 2.39 -8.58
CA TYR A 60 14.77 0.94 -8.67
C TYR A 60 15.91 0.35 -7.83
N THR A 61 16.78 1.19 -7.24
CA THR A 61 17.87 0.69 -6.39
C THR A 61 17.36 0.00 -5.12
N ILE A 62 16.14 0.32 -4.69
CA ILE A 62 15.45 -0.36 -3.59
C ILE A 62 15.38 -1.88 -3.85
N ILE A 63 15.14 -2.27 -5.11
CA ILE A 63 15.10 -3.68 -5.52
C ILE A 63 16.50 -4.18 -5.90
N THR A 64 17.20 -3.48 -6.79
CA THR A 64 18.44 -3.98 -7.41
C THR A 64 19.64 -4.05 -6.45
N SER A 65 19.62 -3.33 -5.35
CA SER A 65 20.65 -3.43 -4.31
C SER A 65 20.51 -4.67 -3.43
N ARG A 66 19.31 -5.28 -3.35
CA ARG A 66 18.98 -6.38 -2.44
C ARG A 66 18.69 -7.70 -3.15
N CYS A 67 17.89 -7.65 -4.22
CA CYS A 67 17.53 -8.82 -5.00
C CYS A 67 18.60 -9.07 -6.07
N LYS A 68 19.58 -9.93 -5.78
CA LYS A 68 20.72 -10.19 -6.67
C LYS A 68 20.79 -11.64 -7.14
N GLY A 69 21.11 -11.81 -8.42
CA GLY A 69 21.42 -13.09 -9.01
C GLY A 69 22.80 -13.61 -8.59
N PRO A 70 23.10 -14.90 -8.86
CA PRO A 70 22.26 -15.83 -9.62
C PRO A 70 21.18 -16.54 -8.79
N LEU A 71 21.28 -16.50 -7.45
CA LEU A 71 20.40 -17.28 -6.57
C LEU A 71 19.07 -16.59 -6.21
N TYR A 72 18.97 -15.26 -6.36
CA TYR A 72 17.76 -14.47 -6.08
C TYR A 72 17.04 -14.90 -4.79
N GLY A 73 17.64 -14.60 -3.64
CA GLY A 73 17.11 -14.99 -2.32
C GLY A 73 15.65 -14.54 -2.12
N PRO A 74 14.69 -15.46 -1.89
CA PRO A 74 13.26 -15.15 -1.86
C PRO A 74 12.90 -14.01 -0.90
N THR A 75 13.32 -14.11 0.37
CA THR A 75 13.05 -13.08 1.38
C THR A 75 13.59 -11.71 0.95
N LEU A 76 14.83 -11.63 0.52
CA LEU A 76 15.44 -10.36 0.08
C LEU A 76 14.73 -9.76 -1.14
N CYS A 77 14.33 -10.60 -2.10
CA CYS A 77 13.65 -10.16 -3.31
C CYS A 77 12.21 -9.71 -3.04
N CYS A 78 11.47 -10.46 -2.25
CA CYS A 78 10.07 -10.17 -1.95
C CYS A 78 9.94 -8.97 -1.01
N ASP A 79 10.81 -8.84 -0.01
CA ASP A 79 10.82 -7.67 0.87
C ASP A 79 11.19 -6.41 0.10
N ALA A 80 12.19 -6.48 -0.80
CA ALA A 80 12.56 -5.34 -1.62
C ALA A 80 11.45 -4.96 -2.62
N LEU A 81 10.72 -5.95 -3.14
CA LEU A 81 9.54 -5.71 -3.96
C LEU A 81 8.41 -5.05 -3.15
N LYS A 82 8.14 -5.50 -1.92
CA LYS A 82 7.16 -4.86 -1.03
C LYS A 82 7.49 -3.39 -0.80
N ASP A 83 8.73 -3.10 -0.42
CA ASP A 83 9.18 -1.72 -0.15
C ASP A 83 9.01 -0.80 -1.36
N PHE A 84 9.19 -1.34 -2.57
CA PHE A 84 8.99 -0.58 -3.79
C PHE A 84 7.51 -0.46 -4.21
N ALA A 85 6.76 -1.57 -4.20
CA ALA A 85 5.47 -1.69 -4.87
C ALA A 85 4.26 -1.42 -3.96
N CYS A 86 4.37 -1.62 -2.65
CA CYS A 86 3.25 -1.41 -1.73
C CYS A 86 2.68 0.02 -1.72
N PRO A 87 3.49 1.09 -1.88
CA PRO A 87 2.96 2.45 -2.06
C PRO A 87 2.07 2.63 -3.31
N TYR A 88 2.15 1.70 -4.28
CA TYR A 88 1.36 1.72 -5.52
C TYR A 88 0.30 0.62 -5.57
N SER A 89 0.08 -0.12 -4.47
CA SER A 89 -0.78 -1.31 -4.43
C SER A 89 -2.18 -1.05 -5.01
N THR A 90 -2.75 0.14 -4.73
CA THR A 90 -4.04 0.58 -5.26
C THR A 90 -4.09 0.60 -6.79
N TYR A 91 -3.01 0.99 -7.47
CA TYR A 91 -2.97 1.10 -8.93
C TYR A 91 -2.57 -0.20 -9.61
N ILE A 92 -1.57 -0.89 -9.07
CA ILE A 92 -1.05 -2.12 -9.69
C ILE A 92 -2.03 -3.28 -9.57
N ASN A 93 -2.96 -3.23 -8.61
CA ASN A 93 -4.05 -4.20 -8.49
C ASN A 93 -5.21 -3.95 -9.48
N ASP A 94 -5.25 -2.80 -10.16
CA ASP A 94 -6.28 -2.54 -11.18
C ASP A 94 -5.93 -3.23 -12.50
N VAL A 95 -6.51 -4.41 -12.69
CA VAL A 95 -6.36 -5.24 -13.90
C VAL A 95 -6.85 -4.58 -15.18
N THR A 96 -7.61 -3.48 -15.10
CA THR A 96 -8.09 -2.71 -16.26
C THR A 96 -7.05 -1.71 -16.79
N THR A 97 -5.96 -1.49 -16.05
CA THR A 97 -4.84 -0.63 -16.42
C THR A 97 -3.60 -1.44 -16.79
N ASN A 98 -2.61 -0.77 -17.39
CA ASN A 98 -1.28 -1.32 -17.64
C ASN A 98 -0.31 -1.11 -16.48
N CYS A 99 -0.75 -0.64 -15.30
CA CYS A 99 0.14 -0.28 -14.18
C CYS A 99 1.09 -1.38 -13.76
N ALA A 100 0.58 -2.59 -13.47
CA ALA A 100 1.42 -3.71 -13.06
C ALA A 100 2.39 -4.14 -14.18
N ALA A 101 1.90 -4.22 -15.42
CA ALA A 101 2.75 -4.55 -16.57
C ALA A 101 3.90 -3.54 -16.73
N THR A 102 3.59 -2.23 -16.75
CA THR A 102 4.59 -1.16 -16.85
C THR A 102 5.58 -1.19 -15.68
N MET A 103 5.10 -1.36 -14.45
CA MET A 103 5.95 -1.46 -13.27
C MET A 103 6.95 -2.62 -13.40
N PHE A 104 6.47 -3.83 -13.69
CA PHE A 104 7.32 -5.01 -13.81
C PHE A 104 8.26 -4.93 -15.01
N SER A 105 7.86 -4.32 -16.12
CA SER A 105 8.76 -4.06 -17.26
C SER A 105 9.97 -3.23 -16.84
N TYR A 106 9.77 -2.14 -16.10
CA TYR A 106 10.90 -1.34 -15.62
C TYR A 106 11.75 -2.05 -14.57
N ILE A 107 11.12 -2.76 -13.62
CA ILE A 107 11.84 -3.58 -12.64
C ILE A 107 12.76 -4.58 -13.34
N ASN A 108 12.22 -5.31 -14.32
CA ASN A 108 12.96 -6.33 -15.07
C ASN A 108 14.05 -5.70 -15.93
N LEU A 109 13.77 -4.57 -16.58
CA LEU A 109 14.73 -3.84 -17.42
C LEU A 109 15.94 -3.36 -16.61
N TYR A 110 15.72 -2.68 -15.49
CA TYR A 110 16.82 -2.10 -14.69
C TYR A 110 17.54 -3.15 -13.85
N GLY A 111 16.82 -4.16 -13.35
CA GLY A 111 17.41 -5.25 -12.56
C GLY A 111 17.98 -6.39 -13.37
N LYS A 112 17.69 -6.46 -14.68
CA LYS A 112 17.98 -7.61 -15.55
C LYS A 112 17.38 -8.92 -15.00
N TYR A 113 16.19 -8.83 -14.40
CA TYR A 113 15.52 -9.97 -13.80
C TYR A 113 14.89 -10.88 -14.88
N PRO A 114 14.96 -12.20 -14.70
CA PRO A 114 14.24 -13.12 -15.58
C PRO A 114 12.73 -12.93 -15.43
N PRO A 115 11.96 -13.10 -16.53
CA PRO A 115 10.51 -13.00 -16.48
C PRO A 115 9.93 -14.02 -15.50
N GLY A 116 8.94 -13.59 -14.71
CA GLY A 116 8.28 -14.43 -13.71
C GLY A 116 9.04 -14.63 -12.40
N LEU A 117 10.23 -14.02 -12.20
CA LEU A 117 10.99 -14.16 -10.94
C LEU A 117 10.13 -13.87 -9.71
N PHE A 118 9.50 -12.69 -9.68
CA PHE A 118 8.69 -12.26 -8.53
C PHE A 118 7.38 -13.03 -8.42
N ALA A 119 6.72 -13.35 -9.54
CA ALA A 119 5.49 -14.14 -9.55
C ALA A 119 5.68 -15.54 -8.95
N ASN A 120 6.82 -16.16 -9.27
CA ASN A 120 7.12 -17.53 -8.85
C ASN A 120 7.69 -17.60 -7.44
N THR A 121 8.28 -16.51 -6.96
CA THR A 121 9.02 -16.48 -5.69
C THR A 121 8.21 -15.83 -4.56
N CYS A 122 7.40 -14.81 -4.86
CA CYS A 122 6.78 -13.95 -3.85
C CYS A 122 5.30 -14.26 -3.66
N HIS A 123 4.97 -14.92 -2.55
CA HIS A 123 3.61 -15.22 -2.14
C HIS A 123 3.56 -15.39 -0.61
N ASP A 124 2.75 -14.57 0.08
CA ASP A 124 2.53 -14.68 1.53
C ASP A 124 1.21 -15.42 1.86
N GLY A 125 0.31 -15.55 0.88
CA GLY A 125 -0.96 -16.24 1.06
C GLY A 125 -1.84 -16.25 -0.19
N ASP A 126 -3.16 -16.36 0.02
CA ASP A 126 -4.13 -16.53 -1.07
C ASP A 126 -4.27 -15.27 -1.94
N LYS A 127 -4.13 -14.09 -1.34
CA LYS A 127 -4.29 -12.79 -2.01
C LYS A 127 -3.06 -12.36 -2.82
N GLY A 128 -1.88 -12.89 -2.48
CA GLY A 128 -0.61 -12.52 -3.11
C GLY A 128 0.43 -12.14 -2.07
N LEU A 129 0.98 -10.93 -2.17
CA LEU A 129 2.05 -10.42 -1.31
C LEU A 129 1.50 -9.35 -0.36
N ASP A 130 1.65 -9.53 0.95
CA ASP A 130 1.06 -8.61 1.92
C ASP A 130 1.90 -7.34 2.06
N CYS A 131 1.23 -6.20 2.19
CA CYS A 131 1.88 -4.91 2.45
C CYS A 131 1.73 -4.50 3.91
N PRO A 132 2.71 -3.77 4.47
CA PRO A 132 2.59 -3.20 5.81
C PRO A 132 1.35 -2.28 5.92
N GLU A 133 0.60 -2.38 7.01
CA GLU A 133 -0.64 -1.61 7.25
C GLU A 133 -0.42 -0.10 7.14
N ASP A 134 0.73 0.39 7.62
CA ASP A 134 1.05 1.82 7.65
C ASP A 134 1.60 2.37 6.31
N THR A 135 1.55 1.61 5.21
CA THR A 135 2.15 2.03 3.94
C THR A 135 1.33 3.14 3.27
N PRO A 136 1.85 4.38 3.13
CA PRO A 136 1.14 5.45 2.45
C PRO A 136 0.96 5.12 0.96
N GLN A 137 -0.24 5.30 0.43
CA GLN A 137 -0.49 5.18 -1.01
C GLN A 137 -0.09 6.47 -1.73
N VAL A 138 0.56 6.34 -2.87
CA VAL A 138 0.91 7.47 -3.75
C VAL A 138 -0.37 8.02 -4.40
N GLN A 139 -0.48 9.32 -4.68
CA GLN A 139 -1.59 9.86 -5.48
C GLN A 139 -1.18 10.02 -6.95
N PRO A 140 -2.15 10.07 -7.90
CA PRO A 140 -1.85 10.30 -9.29
C PRO A 140 -1.18 11.66 -9.50
N GLY A 141 -0.07 11.69 -10.22
CA GLY A 141 0.70 12.91 -10.47
C GLY A 141 1.72 13.27 -9.40
N ASP A 142 1.72 12.62 -8.23
CA ASP A 142 2.81 12.73 -7.29
C ASP A 142 4.05 12.00 -7.82
N LYS A 143 5.21 12.64 -7.72
CA LYS A 143 6.48 11.97 -8.00
C LYS A 143 6.71 10.96 -6.87
N ALA A 144 6.98 9.72 -7.26
CA ALA A 144 7.45 8.63 -6.40
C ALA A 144 8.55 9.08 -5.42
N SER A 145 8.17 9.61 -4.24
CA SER A 145 9.12 9.78 -3.14
C SER A 145 9.24 8.42 -2.49
N GLY A 146 10.40 7.77 -2.67
CA GLY A 146 10.75 6.60 -1.90
C GLY A 146 10.61 6.94 -0.42
N ALA A 147 9.62 6.34 0.23
CA ALA A 147 9.31 6.61 1.63
C ALA A 147 10.54 6.22 2.47
N ALA A 148 11.32 7.22 2.89
CA ALA A 148 12.19 7.07 4.03
C ALA A 148 11.29 6.88 5.24
N VAL A 149 11.27 5.66 5.78
CA VAL A 149 10.58 5.31 7.02
C VAL A 149 11.11 6.23 8.13
N PRO A 150 10.30 7.11 8.76
CA PRO A 150 10.68 7.64 10.05
C PRO A 150 10.53 6.50 11.06
N ALA A 151 11.63 6.12 11.71
CA ALA A 151 11.61 5.18 12.83
C ALA A 151 10.60 5.65 13.90
N PRO A 152 9.78 4.76 14.49
CA PRO A 152 8.83 5.18 15.51
C PRO A 152 9.60 5.53 16.79
N ALA A 153 9.59 6.81 17.16
CA ALA A 153 10.03 7.24 18.48
C ALA A 153 8.98 6.79 19.51
N ALA A 154 9.39 5.94 20.44
CA ALA A 154 8.57 5.47 21.55
C ALA A 154 8.05 6.66 22.38
N ALA A 155 6.72 6.79 22.50
CA ALA A 155 6.08 7.67 23.47
C ALA A 155 5.23 6.80 24.41
N ALA A 156 5.84 6.38 25.51
CA ALA A 156 5.12 5.90 26.67
C ALA A 156 4.41 7.10 27.32
N ALA A 157 3.10 7.00 27.54
CA ALA A 157 2.38 7.89 28.44
C ALA A 157 1.35 7.10 29.24
N LEU A 158 1.68 6.83 30.51
CA LEU A 158 0.73 6.44 31.54
C LEU A 158 -0.21 7.62 31.82
N ALA A 159 -1.51 7.35 32.01
CA ALA A 159 -2.35 8.19 32.85
C ALA A 159 -3.35 7.31 33.61
N ALA A 160 -3.25 7.39 34.94
CA ALA A 160 -4.01 6.65 35.93
C ALA A 160 -5.45 7.17 36.10
N ALA A 161 -6.29 6.30 36.66
CA ALA A 161 -7.70 6.49 36.97
C ALA A 161 -8.00 7.57 38.03
N LEU A 162 -9.22 8.11 38.02
CA LEU A 162 -9.99 8.38 39.26
C LEU A 162 -11.49 8.10 39.03
N ALA A 163 -12.01 7.20 39.85
CA ALA A 163 -13.43 6.94 40.03
C ALA A 163 -14.07 7.98 40.97
N VAL A 164 -15.39 7.86 41.13
CA VAL A 164 -16.29 8.41 42.17
C VAL A 164 -17.15 9.59 41.74
N SER A 165 -18.42 9.28 41.45
CA SER A 165 -19.56 10.00 42.02
C SER A 165 -20.87 9.24 41.78
N ALA A 166 -21.09 8.17 42.54
CA ALA A 166 -22.44 7.77 42.94
C ALA A 166 -22.79 8.55 44.22
N LEU A 167 -23.94 9.24 44.23
CA LEU A 167 -24.72 9.76 45.40
C LEU A 167 -25.42 11.11 45.11
N ILE A 168 -26.18 11.24 44.01
CA ILE A 168 -27.22 12.29 43.88
C ILE A 168 -28.49 11.71 43.24
N MET A 169 -28.96 10.56 43.74
CA MET A 169 -30.28 10.03 43.39
C MET A 169 -31.10 9.63 44.62
N TYR A 170 -30.82 10.27 45.75
CA TYR A 170 -31.70 10.26 46.91
C TYR A 170 -31.91 11.70 47.40
N CYS A 171 -32.83 12.39 46.74
CA CYS A 171 -33.76 13.38 47.27
C CYS A 171 -34.72 13.78 46.15
#